data_AF-A0A0H5QY20-F1
#
_entry.id   AF-A0A0H5QY20-F1
#
_cell.length_a   1.000
_cell.length_b   1.000
_cell.length_c   1.000
_cell.angle_alpha   90.00
_cell.angle_beta   90.00
_cell.angle_gamma   90.00
#
_symmetry.space_group_name_H-M   'P 1'
#
loop_
_entity.id
_entity.type
_entity.pdbx_description
1 polymer ?
#
loop_
_entity_poly.entity_id
_entity_poly.type
_entity_poly.pdbx_seq_one_letter_code
_entity_poly.pdbx_strand_id
1 'polypeptide(L)'
;MALRAGSGPILTVEFGEIISEHPMISTMIPKEFTESFLNGKIEPFDYGISFSSLEHDGLGRYGDILNPIGDLQSLAKALSYIKPGGFFFLGLMNGDDEIVFNAHRIYGKLRMPKIMAGSV
;
A
#
# COMPACT_ATOMS: atom_id res chain seq x y z
N MET A 1 2.74 9.56 11.46
CA MET A 1 2.52 10.82 10.70
C MET A 1 1.04 11.22 10.70
N ALA A 2 0.13 10.36 10.25
CA ALA A 2 -1.30 10.65 10.18
C ALA A 2 -1.93 11.05 11.53
N LEU A 3 -1.76 10.28 12.61
CA LEU A 3 -2.30 10.65 13.94
C LEU A 3 -1.88 12.07 14.39
N ARG A 4 -0.60 12.42 14.17
CA ARG A 4 -0.07 13.74 14.53
C ARG A 4 -0.69 14.87 13.70
N ALA A 5 -1.12 14.57 12.48
CA ALA A 5 -1.83 15.50 11.62
C ALA A 5 -3.32 15.64 11.98
N GLY A 6 -3.80 14.96 13.02
CA GLY A 6 -5.20 14.99 13.47
C GLY A 6 -6.11 13.96 12.79
N SER A 7 -5.55 13.06 11.98
CA SER A 7 -6.26 11.95 11.35
C SER A 7 -6.61 10.86 12.37
N GLY A 8 -7.82 10.29 12.29
CA GLY A 8 -8.19 9.10 13.05
C GLY A 8 -9.71 8.85 13.05
N PRO A 9 -10.17 7.62 13.33
CA PRO A 9 -9.41 6.41 13.65
C PRO A 9 -8.58 5.87 12.45
N ILE A 10 -7.48 5.15 12.73
CA ILE A 10 -6.55 4.61 11.73
C ILE A 10 -6.49 3.09 11.83
N LEU A 11 -6.59 2.42 10.68
CA LEU A 11 -6.30 1.01 10.52
C LEU A 11 -4.95 0.84 9.82
N THR A 12 -4.05 0.01 10.38
CA THR A 12 -2.80 -0.41 9.75
C THR A 12 -2.92 -1.86 9.28
N VAL A 13 -2.45 -2.17 8.08
CA VAL A 13 -2.45 -3.54 7.56
C VAL A 13 -1.02 -4.02 7.40
N GLU A 14 -0.61 -5.01 8.18
CA GLU A 14 0.79 -5.42 8.33
C GLU A 14 0.93 -6.94 8.28
N PHE A 15 2.05 -7.45 7.74
CA PHE A 15 2.21 -8.90 7.56
C PHE A 15 2.29 -9.69 8.88
N GLY A 16 2.71 -9.03 9.96
CA GLY A 16 2.74 -9.61 11.31
C GLY A 16 1.62 -9.06 12.18
N GLU A 17 1.22 -9.84 13.19
CA GLU A 17 0.33 -9.34 14.23
C GLU A 17 1.05 -8.26 15.05
N ILE A 18 0.40 -7.10 15.18
CA ILE A 18 0.89 -5.97 15.96
C ILE A 18 -0.15 -5.65 17.04
N ILE A 19 0.30 -5.55 18.28
CA ILE A 19 -0.53 -5.04 19.38
C ILE A 19 -0.25 -3.55 19.52
N SER A 20 -1.27 -2.73 19.25
CA SER A 20 -1.20 -1.29 19.52
C SER A 20 -1.98 -0.95 20.79
N GLU A 21 -1.35 -0.22 21.70
CA GLU A 21 -2.00 0.31 22.90
C GLU A 21 -2.68 1.67 22.65
N HIS A 22 -2.51 2.25 21.45
CA HIS A 22 -3.05 3.55 21.14
C HIS A 22 -4.53 3.46 20.74
N PRO A 23 -5.45 4.22 21.40
CA PRO A 23 -6.90 4.02 21.25
C PRO A 23 -7.44 4.33 19.84
N MET A 24 -6.69 5.08 19.03
CA MET A 24 -7.06 5.42 17.65
C MET A 24 -6.38 4.54 16.59
N ILE A 25 -5.61 3.52 16.97
CA ILE A 25 -4.95 2.60 16.03
C ILE A 25 -5.53 1.21 16.19
N SER A 26 -6.04 0.66 15.10
CA SER A 26 -6.30 -0.77 14.96
C SER A 26 -5.32 -1.37 13.95
N THR A 27 -5.09 -2.67 14.08
CA THR A 27 -4.16 -3.43 13.24
C THR A 27 -4.88 -4.65 12.69
N MET A 28 -4.55 -5.06 11.47
CA MET A 28 -5.01 -6.30 10.84
C MET A 28 -3.90 -6.90 9.99
N ILE A 29 -3.91 -8.21 9.82
CA ILE A 29 -3.09 -8.84 8.77
C ILE A 29 -3.81 -8.78 7.41
N PRO A 30 -3.08 -8.86 6.27
CA PRO A 30 -3.67 -8.71 4.94
C PRO A 30 -4.84 -9.65 4.64
N LYS A 31 -4.79 -10.88 5.18
CA LYS A 31 -5.85 -11.88 5.01
C LYS A 31 -7.16 -11.42 5.66
N GLU A 32 -7.11 -11.04 6.94
CA GLU A 32 -8.26 -10.59 7.71
C GLU A 32 -8.85 -9.30 7.14
N PHE A 33 -7.98 -8.36 6.73
CA PHE A 33 -8.41 -7.13 6.08
C PHE A 33 -9.16 -7.42 4.78
N THR A 34 -8.59 -8.27 3.91
CA THR A 34 -9.20 -8.62 2.63
C THR A 34 -10.56 -9.31 2.84
N GLU A 35 -10.64 -10.28 3.76
CA GLU A 35 -11.89 -10.96 4.09
C GLU A 35 -12.94 -10.00 4.68
N SER A 36 -12.53 -9.09 5.57
CA SER A 36 -13.45 -8.12 6.19
C SER A 36 -13.96 -7.10 5.17
N PHE A 37 -13.11 -6.61 4.27
CA PHE A 37 -13.49 -5.69 3.21
C PHE A 37 -14.46 -6.34 2.22
N LEU A 38 -14.14 -7.55 1.72
CA LEU A 38 -15.00 -8.26 0.77
C LEU A 38 -16.37 -8.64 1.35
N ASN A 39 -16.45 -8.85 2.66
CA ASN A 39 -17.71 -9.14 3.36
C ASN A 39 -18.47 -7.86 3.80
N GLY A 40 -18.02 -6.67 3.40
CA GLY A 40 -18.68 -5.41 3.73
C GLY A 40 -18.59 -5.02 5.21
N LYS A 41 -17.61 -5.55 5.95
CA LYS A 41 -17.36 -5.15 7.35
C LYS A 41 -16.48 -3.91 7.48
N ILE A 42 -15.77 -3.57 6.40
CA ILE A 42 -14.90 -2.39 6.32
C ILE A 42 -15.38 -1.56 5.14
N GLU A 43 -15.75 -0.31 5.40
CA GLU A 43 -16.06 0.67 4.37
C GLU A 43 -14.77 1.23 3.76
N PRO A 44 -14.80 1.70 2.49
CA PRO A 44 -13.67 2.39 1.89
C PRO A 44 -13.20 3.60 2.70
N PHE A 45 -11.91 3.91 2.61
CA PHE A 45 -11.23 4.95 3.39
C PHE A 45 -11.22 6.29 2.67
N ASP A 46 -11.18 7.40 3.42
CA ASP A 46 -11.03 8.74 2.86
C ASP A 46 -9.61 8.98 2.30
N TYR A 47 -8.62 8.29 2.85
CA TYR A 47 -7.24 8.31 2.36
C TYR A 47 -6.50 7.01 2.68
N GLY A 48 -5.52 6.69 1.85
CA GLY A 48 -4.59 5.57 2.04
C GLY A 48 -3.15 6.06 2.06
N ILE A 49 -2.28 5.33 2.74
CA ILE A 49 -0.86 5.68 2.86
C ILE A 49 -0.04 4.40 2.71
N SER A 50 0.94 4.41 1.81
CA SER A 50 1.95 3.34 1.70
C SER A 50 3.33 3.97 1.56
N PHE A 51 4.24 3.60 2.46
CA PHE A 51 5.63 4.05 2.46
C PHE A 51 6.54 2.84 2.48
N SER A 52 7.43 2.76 1.49
CA SER A 52 8.41 1.68 1.36
C SER A 52 7.77 0.28 1.41
N SER A 53 6.86 0.00 0.48
CA SER A 53 6.14 -1.28 0.44
C SER A 53 5.94 -1.76 -1.00
N LEU A 54 5.26 -0.97 -1.84
CA LEU A 54 4.86 -1.38 -3.19
C LEU A 54 6.05 -1.68 -4.11
N GLU A 55 7.20 -1.04 -3.89
CA GLU A 55 8.40 -1.24 -4.70
C GLU A 55 8.95 -2.66 -4.65
N HIS A 56 8.60 -3.42 -3.61
CA HIS A 56 9.02 -4.80 -3.40
C HIS A 56 8.15 -5.83 -4.13
N ASP A 57 6.91 -5.47 -4.48
CA ASP A 57 5.90 -6.44 -4.89
C ASP A 57 6.23 -7.11 -6.23
N GLY A 58 6.18 -8.44 -6.28
CA GLY A 58 6.48 -9.24 -7.46
C GLY A 58 7.98 -9.48 -7.70
N LEU A 59 8.85 -9.21 -6.72
CA LEU A 59 10.29 -9.50 -6.78
C LEU A 59 10.68 -10.78 -6.01
N GLY A 60 9.71 -11.44 -5.37
CA GLY A 60 9.92 -12.70 -4.65
C GLY A 60 10.66 -12.55 -3.33
N ARG A 61 10.85 -11.31 -2.84
CA ARG A 61 11.56 -11.06 -1.58
C ARG A 61 10.86 -11.68 -0.39
N TYR A 62 9.52 -11.66 -0.40
CA TYR A 62 8.68 -12.07 0.71
C TYR A 62 7.96 -13.40 0.42
N GLY A 63 8.45 -14.18 -0.55
CA GLY A 63 7.80 -15.42 -1.01
C GLY A 63 6.62 -15.18 -1.95
N ASP A 64 6.43 -13.93 -2.39
CA ASP A 64 5.50 -13.55 -3.45
C ASP A 64 5.90 -14.17 -4.81
N ILE A 65 4.91 -14.43 -5.67
CA ILE A 65 5.16 -14.91 -7.02
C ILE A 65 5.86 -13.81 -7.81
N LEU A 66 6.95 -14.15 -8.52
CA LEU A 66 7.62 -13.22 -9.42
C LEU A 66 6.64 -12.65 -10.44
N ASN A 67 6.49 -11.33 -10.43
CA ASN A 67 5.52 -10.61 -11.22
C ASN A 67 6.06 -9.21 -11.59
N PRO A 68 6.44 -8.99 -12.86
CA PRO A 68 6.99 -7.70 -13.32
C PRO A 68 6.05 -6.51 -13.13
N ILE A 69 4.75 -6.72 -12.93
CA ILE A 69 3.73 -5.68 -12.69
C ILE A 69 3.10 -5.77 -11.30
N GLY A 70 3.72 -6.49 -10.36
CA GLY A 70 3.20 -6.70 -9.00
C GLY A 70 2.91 -5.39 -8.26
N ASP A 71 3.84 -4.44 -8.30
CA ASP A 71 3.69 -3.09 -7.73
C ASP A 71 2.44 -2.35 -8.26
N LEU A 72 2.20 -2.42 -9.57
CA LEU A 72 1.04 -1.77 -10.20
C LEU A 72 -0.28 -2.46 -9.80
N GLN A 73 -0.29 -3.79 -9.71
CA GLN A 73 -1.46 -4.55 -9.28
C GLN A 73 -1.79 -4.32 -7.81
N SER A 74 -0.78 -4.26 -6.95
CA SER A 74 -0.93 -3.94 -5.54
C SER A 74 -1.44 -2.52 -5.34
N LEU A 75 -0.94 -1.55 -6.10
CA LEU A 75 -1.50 -0.20 -6.08
C LEU A 75 -2.96 -0.20 -6.53
N ALA A 76 -3.31 -0.86 -7.64
CA ALA A 76 -4.69 -0.93 -8.11
C ALA A 76 -5.62 -1.54 -7.06
N LYS A 77 -5.17 -2.61 -6.38
CA LYS A 77 -5.88 -3.20 -5.22
C LYS A 77 -6.02 -2.19 -4.08
N ALA A 78 -4.94 -1.49 -3.72
CA ALA A 78 -4.96 -0.51 -2.64
C ALA A 78 -5.91 0.67 -2.93
N LEU A 79 -5.94 1.15 -4.17
CA LEU A 79 -6.85 2.21 -4.62
C LEU A 79 -8.31 1.78 -4.57
N SER A 80 -8.61 0.49 -4.74
CA SER A 80 -9.99 -0.03 -4.58
C SER A 80 -10.54 0.10 -3.15
N TYR A 81 -9.67 0.32 -2.17
CA TYR A 81 -10.05 0.58 -0.78
C TYR A 81 -10.33 2.05 -0.50
N ILE A 82 -10.13 2.95 -1.47
CA ILE A 82 -10.29 4.40 -1.28
C ILE A 82 -11.63 4.85 -1.87
N LYS A 83 -12.32 5.74 -1.16
CA LYS A 83 -13.54 6.37 -1.67
C LYS A 83 -13.24 7.17 -2.95
N PRO A 84 -14.22 7.31 -3.87
CA PRO A 84 -14.09 8.23 -5.00
C PRO A 84 -13.71 9.65 -4.51
N GLY A 85 -12.67 10.23 -5.09
CA GLY A 85 -12.13 11.54 -4.69
C GLY A 85 -11.24 11.53 -3.44
N GLY A 86 -10.99 10.37 -2.83
CA GLY A 86 -10.03 10.20 -1.75
C GLY A 86 -8.57 10.25 -2.23
N PHE A 87 -7.64 10.35 -1.30
CA PHE A 87 -6.21 10.50 -1.60
C PHE A 87 -5.41 9.25 -1.25
N PHE A 88 -4.46 8.86 -2.09
CA PHE A 88 -3.50 7.81 -1.78
C PHE A 88 -2.07 8.36 -1.78
N PHE A 89 -1.43 8.37 -0.62
CA PHE A 89 -0.07 8.88 -0.43
C PHE A 89 0.95 7.75 -0.63
N LEU A 90 1.93 8.00 -1.50
CA LEU A 90 2.99 7.04 -1.85
C LEU A 90 4.36 7.58 -1.45
N GLY A 91 5.14 6.75 -0.77
CA GLY A 91 6.58 6.94 -0.57
C GLY A 91 7.36 5.86 -1.30
N LEU A 92 8.06 6.26 -2.37
CA LEU A 92 8.79 5.36 -3.29
C LEU A 92 10.24 5.83 -3.50
N MET A 93 11.12 4.90 -3.89
CA MET A 93 12.48 5.23 -4.35
C MET A 93 12.44 5.99 -5.68
N ASN A 94 13.01 7.19 -5.73
CA ASN A 94 13.15 7.98 -6.96
C ASN A 94 14.58 7.91 -7.49
N GLY A 95 14.75 7.70 -8.79
CA GLY A 95 16.07 7.62 -9.44
C GLY A 95 15.96 7.24 -10.91
N ASP A 96 16.98 6.58 -11.46
CA ASP A 96 16.87 5.94 -12.77
C ASP A 96 16.09 4.63 -12.65
N ASP A 97 15.33 4.27 -13.70
CA ASP A 97 14.52 3.05 -13.68
C ASP A 97 15.40 1.81 -13.51
N GLU A 98 15.32 1.18 -12.34
CA GLU A 98 16.15 0.04 -11.98
C GLU A 98 15.36 -0.99 -11.18
N ILE A 99 15.69 -2.26 -11.39
CA ILE A 99 15.27 -3.36 -10.53
C ILE A 99 16.50 -3.86 -9.79
N VAL A 100 16.57 -3.60 -8.49
CA VAL A 100 17.51 -4.27 -7.60
C VAL A 100 16.87 -5.61 -7.26
N PHE A 101 17.21 -6.64 -8.05
CA PHE A 101 16.51 -7.92 -8.03
C PHE A 101 16.42 -8.51 -6.61
N ASN A 102 15.24 -9.05 -6.29
CA ASN A 102 14.83 -9.53 -4.96
C ASN A 102 14.82 -8.45 -3.86
N ALA A 103 15.23 -7.20 -4.11
CA ALA A 103 15.14 -6.12 -3.13
C ALA A 103 13.97 -5.19 -3.47
N HIS A 104 14.14 -4.27 -4.41
CA HIS A 104 13.17 -3.21 -4.68
C HIS A 104 13.28 -2.66 -6.10
N ARG A 105 12.30 -1.84 -6.49
CA ARG A 105 12.34 -1.00 -7.70
C ARG A 105 12.76 0.43 -7.36
N ILE A 106 13.56 1.02 -8.23
CA ILE A 106 13.80 2.46 -8.28
C ILE A 106 12.96 3.01 -9.42
N TYR A 107 12.12 4.01 -9.13
CA TYR A 107 11.18 4.58 -10.06
C TYR A 107 11.81 5.76 -10.77
N GLY A 108 12.03 5.61 -12.08
CA GLY A 108 12.50 6.66 -12.97
C GLY A 108 11.45 7.10 -13.97
N LYS A 109 11.91 7.69 -15.07
CA LYS A 109 11.06 8.34 -16.07
C LYS A 109 10.06 7.40 -16.74
N LEU A 110 10.31 6.09 -16.74
CA LEU A 110 9.45 5.10 -17.39
C LEU A 110 8.45 4.46 -16.42
N ARG A 111 8.85 4.16 -15.18
CA ARG A 111 8.01 3.47 -14.20
C ARG A 111 7.22 4.44 -13.31
N MET A 112 7.80 5.59 -12.94
CA MET A 112 7.12 6.59 -12.10
C MET A 112 5.75 7.02 -12.68
N PRO A 113 5.61 7.32 -13.98
CA PRO A 113 4.30 7.68 -14.53
C PRO A 113 3.28 6.54 -14.42
N LYS A 114 3.73 5.27 -14.46
CA LYS A 114 2.84 4.09 -14.38
C LYS A 114 2.29 3.88 -12.98
N ILE A 115 3.15 3.99 -11.96
CA ILE A 115 2.70 3.87 -10.57
C ILE A 115 1.87 5.09 -10.15
N MET A 116 2.09 6.26 -10.74
CA MET A 116 1.27 7.46 -10.46
C MET A 116 -0.04 7.53 -11.27
N ALA A 117 -0.21 6.70 -12.30
CA ALA A 117 -1.38 6.73 -13.19
C ALA A 117 -2.72 6.36 -12.51
N GLY A 118 -2.70 5.78 -11.31
CA GLY A 118 -3.90 5.49 -10.52
C GLY A 118 -4.51 6.70 -9.81
N SER A 119 -3.93 7.88 -9.97
CA SER A 119 -4.48 9.15 -9.46
C SER A 119 -5.68 9.56 -10.32
N VAL A 120 -6.90 9.26 -9.88
CA VAL A 120 -8.15 9.73 -10.50
C VAL A 120 -8.59 11.08 -9.95
#